data_AF-A0A512IVC3-F1
#
_entry.id   AF-A0A512IVC3-F1
#
_cell.length_a   1.000
_cell.length_b   1.000
_cell.length_c   1.000
_cell.angle_alpha   90.00
_cell.angle_beta   90.00
_cell.angle_gamma   90.00
#
_symmetry.space_group_name_H-M   'P 1'
#
loop_
_entity.id
_entity.type
_entity.pdbx_description
1 polymer ?
#
loop_
_entity_poly.entity_id
_entity_poly.type
_entity_poly.pdbx_seq_one_letter_code
_entity_poly.pdbx_strand_id
1 'polypeptide(L)'
;MGEYAVHRLVAVHQQLDEAEPGYVLVAGDSQAELQSPSERICGAPIVNIGVSGATAAVYAGMLPELEFPVRASAAILTIGTNDLIGKKNPLAPDVADRFGQEVGSIVARLKTVSDRVVVTAVPPLGRALADEFEAKAVAAYSERIEALCARIGCLYADPFSELRDGDTGFGRPGVNRNGLHLTRYRPVLRNLAATLCPHAASAP
;
A
#
# COMPACT_ATOMS: atom_id res chain seq x y z
N MET A 1 17.10 -10.66 3.80
CA MET A 1 16.21 -9.80 4.60
C MET A 1 16.95 -9.36 5.86
N GLY A 2 16.71 -8.14 6.36
CA GLY A 2 17.30 -7.68 7.62
C GLY A 2 16.58 -8.25 8.84
N GLU A 3 17.18 -8.16 10.02
CA GLU A 3 16.67 -8.70 11.30
C GLU A 3 15.24 -8.21 11.63
N TYR A 4 14.94 -6.93 11.37
CA TYR A 4 13.59 -6.38 11.51
C TYR A 4 12.54 -7.12 10.68
N ALA A 5 12.86 -7.39 9.40
CA ALA A 5 11.91 -8.04 8.50
C ALA A 5 11.60 -9.47 8.94
N VAL A 6 12.58 -10.18 9.51
CA VAL A 6 12.38 -11.52 10.08
C VAL A 6 11.42 -11.47 11.26
N HIS A 7 11.64 -10.57 12.22
CA HIS A 7 10.73 -10.43 13.36
C HIS A 7 9.33 -9.99 12.94
N ARG A 8 9.26 -9.11 11.93
CA ARG A 8 7.98 -8.67 11.39
C ARG A 8 7.19 -9.82 10.78
N LEU A 9 7.86 -10.72 10.06
CA LEU A 9 7.21 -11.90 9.47
C LEU A 9 6.63 -12.86 10.50
N VAL A 10 7.29 -13.02 11.65
CA VAL A 10 6.71 -13.81 12.77
C VAL A 10 5.39 -13.21 13.24
N ALA A 11 5.34 -11.88 13.44
CA ALA A 11 4.10 -11.20 13.81
C ALA A 11 3.03 -11.26 12.71
N VAL A 12 3.43 -11.24 11.44
CA VAL A 12 2.52 -11.42 10.30
C VAL A 12 1.89 -12.81 10.31
N HIS A 13 2.69 -13.89 10.47
CA HIS A 13 2.16 -15.24 10.55
C HIS A 13 1.18 -15.39 11.71
N GLN A 14 1.52 -14.90 12.90
CA GLN A 14 0.61 -14.96 14.05
C GLN A 14 -0.74 -14.27 13.77
N GLN A 15 -0.74 -13.09 13.14
CA GLN A 15 -1.99 -12.39 12.81
C GLN A 15 -2.81 -13.11 11.74
N LEU A 16 -2.16 -13.78 10.79
CA LEU A 16 -2.83 -14.57 9.75
C LEU A 16 -3.44 -15.85 10.32
N ASP A 17 -2.74 -16.50 11.26
CA ASP A 17 -3.21 -17.70 11.94
C ASP A 17 -4.42 -17.42 12.85
N GLU A 18 -4.47 -16.24 13.46
CA GLU A 18 -5.59 -15.78 14.31
C GLU A 18 -6.72 -15.08 13.52
N ALA A 19 -6.62 -14.97 12.19
CA ALA A 19 -7.57 -14.21 11.40
C ALA A 19 -8.96 -14.85 11.34
N GLU A 20 -9.98 -14.12 11.80
CA GLU A 20 -11.38 -14.53 11.65
C GLU A 20 -11.96 -14.15 10.28
N PRO A 21 -12.92 -14.92 9.72
CA PRO A 21 -13.54 -14.60 8.44
C PRO A 21 -14.09 -13.18 8.36
N GLY A 22 -13.91 -12.54 7.19
CA GLY A 22 -14.41 -11.19 6.92
C GLY A 22 -13.42 -10.05 7.20
N TYR A 23 -12.24 -10.34 7.73
CA TYR A 23 -11.18 -9.35 7.93
C TYR A 23 -10.76 -8.62 6.64
N VAL A 24 -10.20 -7.42 6.80
CA VAL A 24 -9.57 -6.65 5.73
C VAL A 24 -8.05 -6.78 5.85
N LEU A 25 -7.40 -7.18 4.76
CA LEU A 25 -5.95 -7.31 4.69
C LEU A 25 -5.32 -5.97 4.30
N VAL A 26 -4.34 -5.50 5.07
CA VAL A 26 -3.54 -4.30 4.75
C VAL A 26 -2.13 -4.74 4.38
N ALA A 27 -1.72 -4.46 3.14
CA ALA A 27 -0.48 -4.90 2.54
C ALA A 27 0.35 -3.74 1.99
N GLY A 28 1.68 -3.89 1.98
CA GLY A 28 2.59 -2.93 1.38
C GLY A 28 3.83 -2.59 2.21
N ASP A 29 4.38 -1.39 2.00
CA ASP A 29 5.60 -0.94 2.68
C ASP A 29 5.31 -0.35 4.09
N SER A 30 6.17 0.54 4.58
CA SER A 30 6.01 1.19 5.88
C SER A 30 4.72 2.02 5.99
N GLN A 31 4.17 2.50 4.87
CA GLN A 31 2.91 3.26 4.87
C GLN A 31 1.72 2.36 5.19
N ALA A 32 1.79 1.08 4.78
CA ALA A 32 0.82 0.05 5.15
C ALA A 32 1.09 -0.46 6.57
N GLU A 33 2.35 -0.73 6.93
CA GLU A 33 2.69 -1.27 8.25
C GLU A 33 2.30 -0.34 9.40
N LEU A 34 2.44 0.98 9.22
CA LEU A 34 2.11 1.96 10.25
C LEU A 34 0.60 2.18 10.43
N GLN A 35 -0.25 1.46 9.67
CA GLN A 35 -1.67 1.40 9.93
C GLN A 35 -1.94 0.65 11.24
N SER A 36 -2.67 1.31 12.13
CA SER A 36 -2.97 0.72 13.43
C SER A 36 -3.90 -0.48 13.28
N PRO A 37 -3.53 -1.67 13.80
CA PRO A 37 -4.35 -2.87 13.72
C PRO A 37 -5.62 -2.79 14.60
N SER A 38 -5.72 -1.78 15.49
CA SER A 38 -6.94 -1.55 16.27
C SER A 38 -8.03 -0.78 15.51
N GLU A 39 -7.71 -0.21 14.34
CA GLU A 39 -8.72 0.37 13.47
C GLU A 39 -9.56 -0.73 12.82
N ARG A 40 -10.76 -0.34 12.40
CA ARG A 40 -11.66 -1.20 11.64
C ARG A 40 -12.00 -0.54 10.32
N ILE A 41 -12.10 -1.34 9.26
CA ILE A 41 -12.49 -0.89 7.92
C ILE A 41 -13.80 -1.59 7.59
N CYS A 42 -14.85 -0.84 7.27
CA CYS A 42 -16.20 -1.40 7.10
C CYS A 42 -16.72 -2.15 8.35
N GLY A 43 -16.23 -1.81 9.55
CA GLY A 43 -16.52 -2.57 10.78
C GLY A 43 -15.73 -3.87 10.94
N ALA A 44 -15.02 -4.33 9.91
CA ALA A 44 -14.19 -5.52 9.94
C ALA A 44 -12.83 -5.25 10.61
N PRO A 45 -12.25 -6.26 11.30
CA PRO A 45 -10.89 -6.17 11.83
C PRO A 45 -9.86 -6.10 10.68
N ILE A 46 -8.69 -5.54 10.99
CA ILE A 46 -7.56 -5.47 10.06
C ILE A 46 -6.56 -6.58 10.41
N VAL A 47 -6.08 -7.29 9.39
CA VAL A 47 -4.83 -8.05 9.45
C VAL A 47 -3.79 -7.27 8.66
N ASN A 48 -2.71 -6.85 9.33
CA ASN A 48 -1.69 -6.01 8.72
C ASN A 48 -0.47 -6.85 8.36
N ILE A 49 -0.16 -6.92 7.07
CA ILE A 49 1.00 -7.61 6.50
C ILE A 49 1.99 -6.65 5.84
N GLY A 50 1.92 -5.36 6.18
CA GLY A 50 2.87 -4.34 5.74
C GLY A 50 4.26 -4.56 6.34
N VAL A 51 5.29 -4.24 5.55
CA VAL A 51 6.70 -4.42 5.91
C VAL A 51 7.53 -3.19 5.56
N SER A 52 8.08 -2.54 6.59
CA SER A 52 8.87 -1.32 6.46
C SER A 52 10.13 -1.53 5.65
N GLY A 53 10.43 -0.55 4.80
CA GLY A 53 11.59 -0.59 3.91
C GLY A 53 11.42 -1.49 2.68
N ALA A 54 10.32 -2.23 2.56
CA ALA A 54 10.07 -3.05 1.39
C ALA A 54 9.88 -2.19 0.12
N THR A 55 10.53 -2.61 -0.96
CA THR A 55 10.18 -2.20 -2.33
C THR A 55 9.09 -3.12 -2.87
N ALA A 56 8.48 -2.77 -4.01
CA ALA A 56 7.58 -3.69 -4.71
C ALA A 56 8.26 -5.04 -5.00
N ALA A 57 9.52 -5.04 -5.46
CA ALA A 57 10.25 -6.28 -5.74
C ALA A 57 10.48 -7.15 -4.50
N VAL A 58 10.89 -6.53 -3.37
CA VAL A 58 11.08 -7.27 -2.11
C VAL A 58 9.75 -7.85 -1.62
N TYR A 59 8.68 -7.05 -1.69
CA TYR A 59 7.36 -7.48 -1.24
C TYR A 59 6.77 -8.59 -2.12
N ALA A 60 6.98 -8.50 -3.44
CA ALA A 60 6.57 -9.52 -4.42
C ALA A 60 7.28 -10.86 -4.19
N GLY A 61 8.54 -10.85 -3.77
CA GLY A 61 9.27 -12.08 -3.41
C GLY A 61 8.83 -12.70 -2.09
N MET A 62 8.42 -11.88 -1.12
CA MET A 62 8.01 -12.32 0.22
C MET A 62 6.57 -12.83 0.28
N LEU A 63 5.63 -12.14 -0.38
CA LEU A 63 4.19 -12.43 -0.26
C LEU A 63 3.78 -13.88 -0.62
N PRO A 64 4.41 -14.57 -1.59
CA PRO A 64 4.13 -15.98 -1.86
C PRO A 64 4.47 -16.94 -0.71
N GLU A 65 5.36 -16.55 0.20
CA GLU A 65 5.77 -17.36 1.36
C GLU A 65 4.73 -17.32 2.49
N LEU A 66 3.76 -16.40 2.44
CA LEU A 66 2.71 -16.29 3.45
C LEU A 66 1.56 -17.25 3.16
N GLU A 67 1.10 -17.91 4.22
CA GLU A 67 -0.12 -18.71 4.23
C GLU A 67 -1.33 -17.88 4.67
N PHE A 68 -2.48 -18.15 4.06
CA PHE A 68 -3.73 -17.44 4.35
C PHE A 68 -4.80 -18.49 4.67
N PRO A 69 -4.88 -18.97 5.92
CA PRO A 69 -5.83 -20.01 6.32
C PRO A 69 -7.28 -19.59 6.08
N VAL A 70 -7.56 -18.29 6.21
CA VAL A 70 -8.86 -17.68 5.98
C VAL A 70 -8.74 -16.62 4.90
N ARG A 71 -9.70 -16.62 3.97
CA ARG A 71 -9.79 -15.63 2.88
C ARG A 71 -10.24 -14.27 3.44
N ALA A 72 -9.55 -13.20 3.03
CA ALA A 72 -9.92 -11.82 3.38
C ALA A 72 -11.14 -11.34 2.57
N SER A 73 -11.98 -10.48 3.16
CA SER A 73 -13.08 -9.84 2.42
C SER A 73 -12.57 -8.80 1.42
N ALA A 74 -11.47 -8.15 1.75
CA ALA A 74 -10.76 -7.24 0.86
C ALA A 74 -9.27 -7.15 1.23
N ALA A 75 -8.44 -6.78 0.26
CA ALA A 75 -7.05 -6.40 0.46
C ALA A 75 -6.80 -4.97 -0.03
N ILE A 76 -6.02 -4.22 0.74
CA ILE A 76 -5.51 -2.90 0.40
C ILE A 76 -4.01 -3.03 0.17
N LEU A 77 -3.50 -2.54 -0.96
CA LEU A 77 -2.07 -2.47 -1.23
C LEU A 77 -1.61 -1.01 -1.30
N THR A 78 -0.69 -0.62 -0.41
CA THR A 78 0.02 0.68 -0.48
C THR A 78 1.53 0.42 -0.57
N ILE A 79 2.08 0.53 -1.77
CA ILE A 79 3.47 0.16 -2.06
C ILE A 79 4.09 1.17 -3.03
N GLY A 80 5.41 1.34 -2.95
CA GLY A 80 6.18 2.12 -3.90
C GLY A 80 7.00 3.23 -3.29
N THR A 81 6.82 3.56 -2.00
CA THR A 81 7.55 4.65 -1.35
C THR A 81 9.06 4.44 -1.43
N ASN A 82 9.53 3.22 -1.14
CA ASN A 82 10.95 2.88 -1.19
C ASN A 82 11.47 2.68 -2.62
N ASP A 83 10.59 2.53 -3.60
CA ASP A 83 10.96 2.43 -5.01
C ASP A 83 11.34 3.82 -5.57
N LEU A 84 10.88 4.91 -4.94
CA LEU A 84 11.18 6.29 -5.34
C LEU A 84 12.58 6.79 -4.95
N ILE A 85 13.40 6.00 -4.25
CA ILE A 85 14.77 6.41 -3.86
C ILE A 85 15.57 6.76 -5.13
N GLY A 86 16.09 7.99 -5.21
CA GLY A 86 16.70 8.55 -6.42
C GLY A 86 17.82 7.70 -7.00
N LYS A 87 18.66 7.07 -6.16
CA LYS A 87 19.74 6.17 -6.58
C LYS A 87 19.28 4.95 -7.38
N LYS A 88 17.97 4.63 -7.36
CA LYS A 88 17.36 3.54 -8.13
C LYS A 88 16.90 3.98 -9.51
N ASN A 89 17.00 5.28 -9.84
CA ASN A 89 16.53 5.88 -11.09
C ASN A 89 15.07 5.54 -11.40
N PRO A 90 14.10 5.88 -10.52
CA PRO A 90 12.71 5.43 -10.66
C PRO A 90 11.99 5.93 -11.92
N LEU A 91 12.47 7.01 -12.55
CA LEU A 91 11.92 7.50 -13.82
C LEU A 91 12.52 6.81 -15.06
N ALA A 92 13.54 5.96 -14.89
CA ALA A 92 14.07 5.18 -16.00
C ALA A 92 12.98 4.19 -16.49
N PRO A 93 12.70 4.10 -17.80
CA PRO A 93 11.58 3.31 -18.32
C PRO A 93 11.60 1.85 -17.88
N ASP A 94 12.76 1.20 -17.90
CA ASP A 94 12.94 -0.20 -17.50
C ASP A 94 12.69 -0.41 -16.00
N VAL A 95 13.09 0.54 -15.15
CA VAL A 95 12.85 0.52 -13.71
C VAL A 95 11.35 0.69 -13.41
N ALA A 96 10.70 1.65 -14.07
CA ALA A 96 9.27 1.89 -13.92
C ALA A 96 8.42 0.73 -14.46
N ASP A 97 8.82 0.13 -15.58
CA ASP A 97 8.16 -1.06 -16.14
C ASP A 97 8.29 -2.26 -15.19
N ARG A 98 9.48 -2.48 -14.62
CA ARG A 98 9.70 -3.51 -13.62
C ARG A 98 8.83 -3.28 -12.39
N PHE A 99 8.76 -2.06 -11.87
CA PHE A 99 7.85 -1.73 -10.77
C PHE A 99 6.40 -2.17 -11.08
N GLY A 100 5.90 -1.87 -12.28
CA GLY A 100 4.57 -2.31 -12.71
C GLY A 100 4.39 -3.83 -12.76
N GLN A 101 5.44 -4.57 -13.15
CA GLN A 101 5.43 -6.05 -13.12
C GLN A 101 5.36 -6.59 -11.69
N GLU A 102 6.17 -6.03 -10.78
CA GLU A 102 6.19 -6.46 -9.37
C GLU A 102 4.84 -6.16 -8.68
N VAL A 103 4.27 -4.98 -8.89
CA VAL A 103 2.91 -4.67 -8.41
C VAL A 103 1.87 -5.62 -9.00
N GLY A 104 1.99 -5.95 -10.29
CA GLY A 104 1.13 -6.94 -10.96
C GLY A 104 1.16 -8.30 -10.28
N SER A 105 2.36 -8.80 -9.94
CA SER A 105 2.55 -10.06 -9.21
C SER A 105 1.94 -10.02 -7.81
N ILE A 106 2.13 -8.92 -7.08
CA ILE A 106 1.53 -8.72 -5.76
C ILE A 106 -0.01 -8.76 -5.86
N VAL A 107 -0.59 -8.00 -6.79
CA VAL A 107 -2.04 -7.96 -7.00
C VAL A 107 -2.57 -9.34 -7.37
N ALA A 108 -1.90 -10.06 -8.28
CA ALA A 108 -2.30 -11.41 -8.66
C ALA A 108 -2.37 -12.33 -7.43
N ARG A 109 -1.35 -12.30 -6.56
CA ARG A 109 -1.34 -13.06 -5.31
C ARG A 109 -2.47 -12.61 -4.38
N LEU A 110 -2.67 -11.31 -4.16
CA LEU A 110 -3.74 -10.80 -3.29
C LEU A 110 -5.13 -11.23 -3.77
N LYS A 111 -5.39 -11.28 -5.09
CA LYS A 111 -6.67 -11.78 -5.65
C LYS A 111 -6.93 -13.25 -5.33
N THR A 112 -5.86 -14.06 -5.16
CA THR A 112 -6.02 -15.46 -4.75
C THR A 112 -6.44 -15.62 -3.29
N VAL A 113 -6.26 -14.60 -2.44
CA VAL A 113 -6.52 -14.67 -0.99
C VAL A 113 -7.56 -13.66 -0.49
N SER A 114 -8.13 -12.84 -1.37
CA SER A 114 -9.13 -11.83 -1.02
C SER A 114 -10.22 -11.68 -2.08
N ASP A 115 -11.45 -11.38 -1.67
CA ASP A 115 -12.57 -11.19 -2.61
C ASP A 115 -12.44 -9.93 -3.46
N ARG A 116 -11.72 -8.93 -2.95
CA ARG A 116 -11.51 -7.64 -3.61
C ARG A 116 -10.12 -7.12 -3.32
N VAL A 117 -9.47 -6.53 -4.33
CA VAL A 117 -8.17 -5.87 -4.17
C VAL A 117 -8.30 -4.41 -4.56
N VAL A 118 -7.93 -3.52 -3.65
CA VAL A 118 -7.77 -2.08 -3.88
C VAL A 118 -6.29 -1.75 -3.80
N VAL A 119 -5.74 -1.13 -4.83
CA VAL A 119 -4.37 -0.61 -4.83
C VAL A 119 -4.44 0.90 -4.74
N THR A 120 -3.67 1.46 -3.81
CA THR A 120 -3.64 2.90 -3.60
C THR A 120 -2.63 3.56 -4.53
N ALA A 121 -2.84 4.86 -4.79
CA ALA A 121 -1.79 5.70 -5.34
C ALA A 121 -0.53 5.70 -4.44
N VAL A 122 0.63 6.08 -4.98
CA VAL A 122 1.84 6.20 -4.14
C VAL A 122 1.70 7.44 -3.24
N PRO A 123 1.99 7.37 -1.92
CA PRO A 123 1.87 8.51 -1.03
C PRO A 123 2.82 9.65 -1.41
N PRO A 124 2.44 10.92 -1.18
CA PRO A 124 3.31 12.05 -1.44
C PRO A 124 4.52 12.08 -0.48
N LEU A 125 5.62 12.62 -0.98
CA LEU A 125 6.85 12.82 -0.22
C LEU A 125 6.90 14.18 0.45
N GLY A 126 7.66 14.32 1.52
CA GLY A 126 8.00 15.61 2.10
C GLY A 126 9.18 16.25 1.38
N ARG A 127 9.14 17.57 1.22
CA ARG A 127 10.18 18.34 0.53
C ARG A 127 11.58 18.19 1.11
N ALA A 128 11.69 17.84 2.39
CA ALA A 128 12.97 17.58 3.06
C ALA A 128 13.76 16.40 2.47
N LEU A 129 13.13 15.54 1.67
CA LEU A 129 13.76 14.36 1.07
C LEU A 129 13.96 14.50 -0.45
N ALA A 130 13.84 15.71 -1.00
CA ALA A 130 13.96 15.94 -2.44
C ALA A 130 15.33 15.54 -3.02
N ASP A 131 16.39 15.55 -2.22
CA ASP A 131 17.74 15.15 -2.64
C ASP A 131 17.94 13.62 -2.64
N GLU A 132 17.11 12.89 -1.90
CA GLU A 132 17.22 11.44 -1.73
C GLU A 132 16.18 10.66 -2.54
N PHE A 133 15.04 11.27 -2.84
CA PHE A 133 13.89 10.66 -3.48
C PHE A 133 13.40 11.47 -4.68
N GLU A 134 12.93 10.77 -5.71
CA GLU A 134 12.39 11.37 -6.92
C GLU A 134 10.88 11.60 -6.77
N ALA A 135 10.50 12.84 -6.43
CA ALA A 135 9.10 13.18 -6.19
C ALA A 135 8.23 13.06 -7.44
N LYS A 136 8.75 13.34 -8.64
CA LYS A 136 7.95 13.22 -9.88
C LYS A 136 7.53 11.78 -10.15
N ALA A 137 8.27 10.80 -9.64
CA ALA A 137 7.90 9.40 -9.77
C ALA A 137 6.64 9.03 -8.97
N VAL A 138 6.20 9.84 -7.99
CA VAL A 138 4.92 9.64 -7.28
C VAL A 138 3.75 9.60 -8.25
N ALA A 139 3.64 10.60 -9.15
CA ALA A 139 2.58 10.67 -10.14
C ALA A 139 2.72 9.55 -11.16
N ALA A 140 3.91 9.37 -11.73
CA ALA A 140 4.17 8.36 -12.76
C ALA A 140 3.88 6.93 -12.26
N TYR A 141 4.22 6.60 -11.01
CA TYR A 141 3.94 5.28 -10.45
C TYR A 141 2.46 5.12 -10.10
N SER A 142 1.81 6.18 -9.63
CA SER A 142 0.36 6.17 -9.36
C SER A 142 -0.46 5.91 -10.62
N GLU A 143 -0.15 6.60 -11.72
CA GLU A 143 -0.79 6.39 -13.04
C GLU A 143 -0.54 4.98 -13.57
N ARG A 144 0.67 4.46 -13.38
CA ARG A 144 1.03 3.11 -13.79
C ARG A 144 0.26 2.05 -13.00
N ILE A 145 0.04 2.27 -11.70
CA ILE A 145 -0.81 1.42 -10.86
C ILE A 145 -2.26 1.48 -11.34
N GLU A 146 -2.79 2.67 -11.61
CA GLU A 146 -4.15 2.85 -12.11
C GLU A 146 -4.37 2.09 -13.43
N ALA A 147 -3.48 2.29 -14.40
CA ALA A 147 -3.51 1.61 -15.69
C ALA A 147 -3.37 0.09 -15.55
N LEU A 148 -2.51 -0.38 -14.63
CA LEU A 148 -2.40 -1.79 -14.28
C LEU A 148 -3.74 -2.34 -13.76
N CYS A 149 -4.36 -1.66 -12.80
CA CYS A 149 -5.63 -2.11 -12.22
C CYS A 149 -6.76 -2.16 -13.23
N ALA A 150 -6.85 -1.18 -14.13
CA ALA A 150 -7.79 -1.19 -15.24
C ALA A 150 -7.60 -2.43 -16.15
N ARG A 151 -6.35 -2.87 -16.35
CA ARG A 151 -6.03 -4.03 -17.20
C ARG A 151 -6.25 -5.38 -16.53
N ILE A 152 -5.92 -5.54 -15.25
CA ILE A 152 -5.93 -6.85 -14.56
C ILE A 152 -7.08 -7.03 -13.57
N GLY A 153 -7.98 -6.05 -13.47
CA GLY A 153 -9.18 -6.11 -12.65
C GLY A 153 -8.87 -6.06 -11.16
N CYS A 154 -8.13 -5.04 -10.72
CA CYS A 154 -8.18 -4.52 -9.34
C CYS A 154 -8.84 -3.14 -9.34
N LEU A 155 -9.18 -2.64 -8.15
CA LEU A 155 -9.66 -1.27 -7.98
C LEU A 155 -8.47 -0.36 -7.68
N TYR A 156 -8.48 0.84 -8.25
CA TYR A 156 -7.56 1.90 -7.91
C TYR A 156 -8.24 2.91 -6.99
N ALA A 157 -7.50 3.45 -6.02
CA ALA A 157 -7.97 4.56 -5.18
C ALA A 157 -6.83 5.52 -4.89
N ASP A 158 -7.10 6.83 -4.92
CA ASP A 158 -6.15 7.85 -4.49
C ASP A 158 -6.61 8.53 -3.20
N PRO A 159 -6.39 7.91 -2.02
CA PRO A 159 -6.76 8.52 -0.75
C PRO A 159 -5.82 9.67 -0.36
N PHE A 160 -4.80 9.96 -1.17
CA PHE A 160 -3.76 10.96 -0.88
C PHE A 160 -3.93 12.25 -1.68
N SER A 161 -4.82 12.30 -2.66
CA SER A 161 -5.07 13.45 -3.55
C SER A 161 -5.14 14.80 -2.80
N GLU A 162 -5.94 14.89 -1.74
CA GLU A 162 -6.10 16.12 -0.94
C GLU A 162 -4.85 16.48 -0.10
N LEU A 163 -3.95 15.52 0.12
CA LEU A 163 -2.71 15.70 0.85
C LEU A 163 -1.57 16.21 -0.04
N ARG A 164 -1.71 16.10 -1.37
CA ARG A 164 -0.68 16.53 -2.32
C ARG A 164 -0.64 18.04 -2.47
N ASP A 165 0.56 18.52 -2.74
CA ASP A 165 0.83 19.88 -3.21
C ASP A 165 0.84 19.90 -4.74
N GLY A 166 -0.37 19.89 -5.31
CA GLY A 166 -0.60 19.75 -6.75
C GLY A 166 0.05 18.48 -7.33
N ASP A 167 0.62 18.61 -8.53
CA ASP A 167 1.24 17.49 -9.27
C ASP A 167 2.73 17.34 -9.00
N THR A 168 3.25 17.99 -7.95
CA THR A 168 4.69 18.01 -7.65
C THR A 168 5.24 16.69 -7.12
N GLY A 169 4.35 15.78 -6.71
CA GLY A 169 4.68 14.58 -5.94
C GLY A 169 4.99 14.84 -4.47
N PHE A 170 5.00 16.10 -4.04
CA PHE A 170 5.16 16.46 -2.64
C PHE A 170 3.83 16.58 -1.91
N GLY A 171 3.88 16.41 -0.59
CA GLY A 171 2.77 16.66 0.31
C GLY A 171 2.72 18.13 0.73
N ARG A 172 1.51 18.59 1.09
CA ARG A 172 1.33 19.90 1.72
C ARG A 172 2.09 19.96 3.07
N PRO A 173 2.42 21.17 3.57
CA PRO A 173 3.08 21.30 4.87
C PRO A 173 2.35 20.53 6.00
N GLY A 174 3.11 19.76 6.78
CA GLY A 174 2.58 18.96 7.90
C GLY A 174 2.00 17.58 7.54
N VAL A 175 1.93 17.23 6.25
CA VAL A 175 1.42 15.92 5.78
C VAL A 175 2.35 14.77 6.21
N ASN A 176 3.67 14.94 6.07
CA ASN A 176 4.65 13.92 6.42
C ASN A 176 5.35 14.26 7.76
N ARG A 177 5.58 13.24 8.60
CA ARG A 177 6.25 13.36 9.89
C ARG A 177 7.77 13.48 9.76
N ASN A 178 8.36 12.67 8.88
CA ASN A 178 9.81 12.57 8.67
C ASN A 178 10.19 12.68 7.19
N GLY A 179 9.33 13.30 6.39
CA GLY A 179 9.46 13.36 4.95
C GLY A 179 8.96 12.12 4.18
N LEU A 180 8.79 10.96 4.82
CA LEU A 180 8.18 9.77 4.18
C LEU A 180 6.80 9.49 4.76
N HIS A 181 6.74 9.18 6.05
CA HIS A 181 5.53 8.65 6.68
C HIS A 181 4.50 9.74 6.93
N LEU A 182 3.23 9.42 6.69
CA LEU A 182 2.15 10.34 6.98
C LEU A 182 2.05 10.64 8.48
N THR A 183 1.71 11.87 8.82
CA THR A 183 1.45 12.27 10.21
C THR A 183 0.16 11.63 10.74
N ARG A 184 -0.81 11.37 9.86
CA ARG A 184 -2.14 10.83 10.22
C ARG A 184 -2.62 9.83 9.17
N TYR A 185 -2.72 8.56 9.56
CA TYR A 185 -3.19 7.49 8.68
C TYR A 185 -4.71 7.23 8.73
N ARG A 186 -5.37 7.54 9.87
CA ARG A 186 -6.82 7.32 10.01
C ARG A 186 -7.67 8.01 8.93
N PRO A 187 -7.39 9.26 8.52
CA PRO A 187 -8.14 9.89 7.42
C PRO A 187 -7.98 9.14 6.08
N VAL A 188 -6.78 8.65 5.77
CA VAL A 188 -6.50 7.87 4.56
C VAL A 188 -7.33 6.59 4.54
N LEU A 189 -7.38 5.85 5.66
CA LEU A 189 -8.21 4.65 5.79
C LEU A 189 -9.71 4.94 5.58
N ARG A 190 -10.20 6.05 6.13
CA ARG A 190 -11.60 6.45 5.93
C ARG A 190 -11.90 6.79 4.48
N ASN A 191 -10.99 7.46 3.78
CA ASN A 191 -11.16 7.78 2.36
C ASN A 191 -11.18 6.52 1.48
N LEU A 192 -10.53 5.44 1.91
CA LEU A 192 -10.60 4.13 1.24
C LEU A 192 -11.91 3.38 1.50
N ALA A 193 -12.63 3.70 2.58
CA ALA A 193 -13.83 2.96 2.97
C ALA A 193 -14.92 2.99 1.88
N ALA A 194 -15.08 4.10 1.15
CA ALA A 194 -16.06 4.19 0.06
C ALA A 194 -15.77 3.19 -1.08
N THR A 195 -14.50 2.91 -1.35
CA THR A 195 -14.07 1.93 -2.37
C THR A 195 -14.09 0.50 -1.84
N LEU A 196 -13.83 0.33 -0.56
CA LEU A 196 -13.70 -0.99 0.09
C LEU A 196 -15.03 -1.59 0.52
N CYS A 197 -15.98 -0.76 0.96
CA CYS A 197 -17.20 -1.20 1.64
C CYS A 197 -18.40 -1.22 0.69
N PRO A 198 -18.80 -2.39 0.15
CA PRO A 198 -19.95 -2.47 -0.76
C PRO A 198 -21.30 -2.13 -0.10
N HIS A 199 -21.38 -2.13 1.24
CA HIS A 199 -22.62 -1.91 2.01
C HIS A 199 -22.59 -0.61 2.86
N ALA A 200 -21.63 0.29 2.65
CA ALA A 200 -21.58 1.56 3.40
C ALA A 200 -22.73 2.52 3.03
N ALA A 201 -23.45 2.27 1.94
CA ALA A 201 -24.66 3.00 1.55
C ALA A 201 -25.95 2.52 2.28
N SER A 202 -25.84 1.56 3.22
CA SER A 202 -26.98 0.98 3.93
C SER A 202 -26.82 0.98 5.45
N ALA A 203 -26.27 2.08 6.00
CA ALA A 203 -26.53 2.44 7.39
C ALA A 203 -27.68 3.48 7.40
N PRO A 204 -28.75 3.27 8.19
CA PRO A 204 -29.84 4.23 8.31
C PRO A 204 -29.40 5.57 8.93
#